data_AF-A0A957R2J7-F1
#
_entry.id   AF-A0A957R2J7-F1
#
_cell.length_a   1.000
_cell.length_b   1.000
_cell.length_c   1.000
_cell.angle_alpha   90.00
_cell.angle_beta   90.00
_cell.angle_gamma   90.00
#
_symmetry.space_group_name_H-M   'P 1'
#
loop_
_entity.id
_entity.type
_entity.pdbx_description
1 polymer ?
#
loop_
_entity_poly.entity_id
_entity_poly.type
_entity_poly.pdbx_seq_one_letter_code
_entity_poly.pdbx_strand_id
1 'polypeptide(L)'
;TLDPLSQAEVDAAQDRATLRKLEVMNSFTHEPSDEKPRNLIFRFLVSPTELLGDENGQLTGVRMVHNELYQTDNGTLRPRATDRYEEIPAGLLFRSIGYRGVPVPGVPFHERWGV
;
A
#
# COMPACT_ATOMS: atom_id res chain seq x y z
N THR A 1 -8.18 -6.23 11.86
CA THR A 1 -7.86 -5.46 13.08
C THR A 1 -6.59 -4.67 12.86
N LEU A 2 -6.44 -3.51 13.51
CA LEU A 2 -5.25 -2.66 13.40
C LEU A 2 -4.08 -3.29 14.17
N ASP A 3 -2.85 -3.02 13.72
CA ASP A 3 -1.66 -3.32 14.51
C ASP A 3 -1.53 -2.34 15.69
N PRO A 4 -0.75 -2.67 16.74
CA PRO A 4 -0.65 -1.85 17.95
C PRO A 4 -0.19 -0.40 17.71
N LEU A 5 0.71 -0.16 16.74
CA LEU A 5 1.21 1.19 16.46
C LEU A 5 0.16 2.02 15.71
N SER A 6 -0.53 1.41 14.74
CA SER A 6 -1.68 2.05 14.09
C SER A 6 -2.79 2.38 15.09
N GLN A 7 -3.10 1.48 16.02
CA GLN A 7 -4.11 1.72 17.05
C GLN A 7 -3.71 2.90 17.95
N ALA A 8 -2.47 2.92 18.44
CA ALA A 8 -1.96 4.02 19.28
C ALA A 8 -2.01 5.39 18.57
N GLU A 9 -1.64 5.46 17.28
CA GLU A 9 -1.73 6.70 16.50
C GLU A 9 -3.17 7.20 16.36
N VAL A 10 -4.11 6.28 16.08
CA VAL A 10 -5.54 6.63 15.96
C VAL A 10 -6.07 7.15 17.29
N ASP A 11 -5.72 6.48 18.39
CA ASP A 11 -6.15 6.85 19.74
C ASP A 11 -5.57 8.20 20.17
N ALA A 12 -4.32 8.50 19.81
CA ALA A 12 -3.67 9.76 20.14
C ALA A 12 -4.18 10.94 19.28
N ALA A 13 -4.34 10.74 17.97
CA ALA A 13 -4.69 11.83 17.06
C ALA A 13 -6.17 12.21 17.12
N GLN A 14 -7.07 11.25 17.39
CA GLN A 14 -8.54 11.44 17.37
C GLN A 14 -9.05 12.17 16.11
N ASP A 15 -8.39 11.95 14.97
CA ASP A 15 -8.75 12.60 13.71
C ASP A 15 -10.07 12.05 13.17
N ARG A 16 -11.09 12.90 13.09
CA ARG A 16 -12.44 12.54 12.63
C ARG A 16 -12.45 11.90 11.25
N ALA A 17 -11.62 12.41 10.33
CA ALA A 17 -11.56 11.86 8.98
C ALA A 17 -10.97 10.46 8.97
N THR A 18 -10.01 10.16 9.84
CA THR A 18 -9.40 8.83 9.97
C THR A 18 -10.33 7.85 10.67
N LEU A 19 -11.01 8.26 11.74
CA LEU A 19 -12.03 7.44 12.40
C LEU A 19 -13.14 7.04 11.42
N ARG A 20 -13.62 7.97 10.58
CA ARG A 20 -14.62 7.67 9.56
C ARG A 20 -14.10 6.70 8.49
N LYS A 21 -12.85 6.82 8.06
CA LYS A 21 -12.22 5.85 7.14
C LYS A 21 -12.18 4.45 7.75
N LEU A 22 -11.79 4.33 9.01
CA LEU A 22 -11.73 3.05 9.72
C LEU A 22 -13.10 2.41 9.89
N GLU A 23 -14.13 3.19 10.20
CA GLU A 23 -15.51 2.71 10.26
C GLU A 23 -15.95 2.10 8.92
N VAL A 24 -15.69 2.80 7.81
CA VAL A 24 -16.00 2.30 6.46
C VAL A 24 -15.19 1.03 6.14
N MET A 25 -13.89 1.02 6.42
CA MET A 25 -13.06 -0.16 6.17
C MET A 25 -13.51 -1.38 6.99
N ASN A 26 -13.89 -1.19 8.26
CA ASN A 26 -14.44 -2.24 9.10
C ASN A 26 -15.81 -2.74 8.64
N SER A 27 -16.60 -1.91 7.95
CA SER A 27 -17.86 -2.38 7.35
C SER A 27 -17.62 -3.47 6.29
N PHE A 28 -16.47 -3.44 5.62
CA PHE A 28 -16.07 -4.42 4.59
C PHE A 28 -15.41 -5.69 5.13
N THR A 29 -15.15 -5.81 6.44
CA THR A 29 -14.51 -7.01 7.01
C THR A 29 -15.49 -8.13 7.34
N HIS A 30 -16.79 -7.90 7.15
CA HIS A 30 -17.81 -8.96 7.22
C HIS A 30 -17.69 -9.88 5.99
N GLU A 31 -18.10 -11.14 6.13
CA GLU A 31 -18.07 -12.10 5.02
C GLU A 31 -18.74 -11.51 3.78
N PRO A 32 -18.07 -11.51 2.63
CA PRO A 32 -18.70 -11.11 1.39
C PRO A 32 -19.90 -12.02 1.15
N SER A 33 -21.05 -11.47 0.78
CA SER A 33 -22.09 -12.33 0.23
C SER A 33 -21.52 -12.99 -1.03
N ASP A 34 -21.59 -14.32 -1.11
CA ASP A 34 -21.11 -15.15 -2.23
C ASP A 34 -21.79 -14.83 -3.59
N GLU A 35 -22.52 -13.72 -3.67
CA GLU A 35 -23.45 -13.40 -4.73
C GLU A 35 -22.82 -12.58 -5.86
N LYS A 36 -21.61 -12.01 -5.68
CA LYS A 36 -21.01 -11.10 -6.67
C LYS A 36 -19.80 -11.70 -7.39
N PRO A 37 -19.71 -11.58 -8.73
CA PRO A 37 -18.65 -12.20 -9.52
C PRO A 37 -17.29 -11.48 -9.46
N ARG A 38 -17.20 -10.35 -8.73
CA ARG A 38 -15.98 -9.52 -8.66
C ARG A 38 -15.70 -9.11 -7.23
N ASN A 39 -14.45 -9.31 -6.82
CA ASN A 39 -13.96 -8.96 -5.50
C ASN A 39 -12.99 -7.77 -5.59
N LEU A 40 -13.09 -6.86 -4.63
CA LEU A 40 -12.12 -5.80 -4.41
C LEU A 40 -11.43 -6.08 -3.06
N ILE A 41 -10.14 -6.40 -3.11
CA ILE A 41 -9.36 -6.78 -1.93
C ILE A 41 -8.41 -5.62 -1.59
N PHE A 42 -8.57 -5.08 -0.38
CA PHE A 42 -7.64 -4.09 0.16
C PHE A 42 -6.59 -4.80 1.03
N ARG A 43 -5.31 -4.62 0.68
CA ARG A 43 -4.19 -5.19 1.43
C ARG A 43 -3.31 -4.07 1.96
N PHE A 44 -3.06 -4.10 3.27
CA PHE A 44 -2.19 -3.15 3.96
C PHE A 44 -0.92 -3.85 4.42
N LEU A 45 0.12 -3.05 4.73
CA LEU A 45 1.42 -3.55 5.19
C LEU A 45 2.00 -4.63 4.28
N VAL A 46 1.95 -4.39 2.97
CA VAL A 46 2.62 -5.21 1.96
C VAL A 46 3.32 -4.30 0.96
N SER A 47 4.39 -4.79 0.33
CA SER A 47 5.08 -4.06 -0.73
C SER A 47 5.46 -5.00 -1.87
N PRO A 48 5.31 -4.58 -3.14
CA PRO A 48 5.78 -5.39 -4.26
C PRO A 48 7.30 -5.41 -4.28
N THR A 49 7.88 -6.60 -4.42
CA THR A 49 9.34 -6.79 -4.51
C THR A 49 9.79 -7.26 -5.88
N GLU A 50 8.92 -7.96 -6.61
CA GLU A 50 9.26 -8.54 -7.91
C GLU A 50 8.02 -8.66 -8.80
N LEU A 51 8.18 -8.41 -10.11
CA LEU A 51 7.17 -8.72 -11.12
C LEU A 51 7.53 -10.06 -11.75
N LEU A 52 6.59 -10.99 -11.73
CA LEU A 52 6.77 -12.32 -12.29
C LEU A 52 6.29 -12.32 -13.74
N GLY A 53 7.09 -12.87 -14.64
CA GLY A 53 6.81 -12.96 -16.07
C GLY A 53 6.79 -14.39 -16.58
N ASP A 54 6.03 -14.65 -17.64
CA ASP A 54 6.17 -15.88 -18.43
C ASP A 54 7.36 -15.80 -19.41
N GLU A 55 7.57 -16.87 -20.18
CA GLU A 55 8.63 -16.94 -21.20
C GLU A 55 8.49 -15.87 -22.30
N ASN A 56 7.29 -15.30 -22.48
CA ASN A 56 6.99 -14.24 -23.45
C ASN A 56 7.12 -12.83 -22.85
N GLY A 57 7.49 -12.73 -21.57
CA GLY A 57 7.61 -11.46 -20.84
C GLY A 57 6.26 -10.85 -20.42
N GLN A 58 5.18 -11.62 -20.42
CA GLN A 58 3.86 -11.18 -19.93
C GLN A 58 3.78 -11.33 -18.41
N LEU A 59 3.17 -10.35 -17.73
CA LEU A 59 2.97 -10.39 -16.28
C LEU A 59 2.08 -11.57 -15.91
N THR A 60 2.57 -12.42 -15.00
CA THR A 60 1.83 -13.57 -14.44
C THR A 60 1.54 -13.40 -12.96
N GLY A 61 2.30 -12.56 -12.27
CA GLY A 61 2.09 -12.28 -10.86
C GLY A 61 3.02 -11.22 -10.30
N VAL A 62 2.84 -10.97 -9.01
CA VAL A 62 3.65 -10.02 -8.24
C VAL A 62 4.05 -10.70 -6.95
N ARG A 63 5.36 -10.75 -6.69
CA ARG A 63 5.86 -11.14 -5.38
C ARG A 63 5.72 -9.95 -4.44
N MET A 64 5.10 -10.20 -3.30
CA MET A 64 4.89 -9.23 -2.24
C MET A 64 5.71 -9.65 -1.02
N VAL A 65 6.19 -8.66 -0.27
CA VAL A 65 6.71 -8.86 1.09
C VAL A 65 5.72 -8.25 2.08
N HIS A 66 5.51 -8.94 3.20
CA HIS A 66 4.78 -8.36 4.33
C HIS A 66 5.68 -7.33 5.02
N ASN A 67 5.06 -6.25 5.47
CA ASN A 67 5.70 -5.23 6.27
C ASN A 67 5.16 -5.26 7.70
N GLU A 68 5.94 -4.70 8.60
CA GLU A 68 5.48 -4.30 9.91
C GLU A 68 5.83 -2.82 10.12
N LEU A 69 5.05 -2.15 10.98
CA LEU A 69 5.35 -0.77 11.35
C LEU A 69 6.42 -0.76 12.44
N TYR A 70 7.29 0.24 12.37
CA TYR A 70 8.15 0.62 13.47
C TYR A 70 8.09 2.14 13.66
N GLN A 71 8.35 2.58 14.87
CA GLN A 71 8.50 4.00 15.17
C GLN A 71 9.95 4.41 14.96
N THR A 72 10.16 5.44 14.15
CA THR A 72 11.48 6.04 13.92
C THR A 72 11.87 6.94 15.09
N ASP A 73 13.15 7.32 15.15
CA ASP A 73 13.70 8.16 16.24
C ASP A 73 13.00 9.53 16.37
N ASN A 74 12.40 10.04 15.28
CA ASN A 74 11.65 11.29 15.28
C ASN A 74 10.16 11.11 15.61
N GLY A 75 9.76 9.91 16.05
CA GLY A 75 8.40 9.57 16.45
C GLY A 75 7.46 9.18 15.30
N THR A 76 7.88 9.30 14.03
CA THR A 76 7.03 8.94 12.89
C THR A 76 6.99 7.43 12.63
N LEU A 77 5.85 6.92 12.18
CA LEU A 77 5.72 5.52 11.76
C LEU A 77 6.24 5.30 10.33
N ARG A 78 6.95 4.18 10.16
CA ARG A 78 7.45 3.71 8.85
C ARG A 78 7.24 2.20 8.72
N PRO A 79 6.95 1.70 7.51
CA PRO A 79 6.98 0.27 7.25
C PRO A 79 8.43 -0.23 7.13
N ARG A 80 8.66 -1.47 7.55
CA ARG A 80 9.85 -2.25 7.20
C ARG A 80 9.45 -3.64 6.73
N ALA A 81 10.17 -4.16 5.74
CA ALA A 81 9.95 -5.50 5.22
C ALA A 81 10.27 -6.56 6.28
N THR A 82 9.44 -7.60 6.34
CA THR A 82 9.73 -8.83 7.06
C THR A 82 10.37 -9.86 6.12
N ASP A 83 10.55 -11.08 6.59
CA ASP A 83 10.99 -12.25 5.82
C ASP A 83 9.83 -13.03 5.18
N ARG A 84 8.59 -12.55 5.32
CA ARG A 84 7.40 -13.25 4.83
C ARG A 84 7.04 -12.73 3.46
N TYR A 85 6.99 -13.64 2.50
CA TYR A 85 6.66 -13.36 1.11
C TYR A 85 5.42 -14.14 0.70
N GLU A 86 4.76 -13.61 -0.31
CA GLU A 86 3.66 -14.27 -1.01
C GLU A 86 3.69 -13.86 -2.48
N GLU A 87 3.04 -14.63 -3.32
CA GLU A 87 2.85 -14.31 -4.73
C GLU A 87 1.37 -14.11 -5.01
N ILE A 88 1.04 -13.02 -5.68
CA ILE A 88 -0.32 -12.71 -6.11
C ILE A 88 -0.37 -12.93 -7.63
N PRO A 89 -1.11 -13.93 -8.13
CA PRO A 89 -1.36 -14.08 -9.57
C PRO A 89 -2.04 -12.82 -10.12
N ALA A 90 -1.47 -12.26 -11.18
CA ALA A 90 -1.93 -11.02 -11.77
C ALA A 90 -1.50 -10.91 -13.23
N GLY A 91 -2.46 -10.62 -14.12
CA GLY A 91 -2.17 -10.33 -15.54
C GLY A 91 -2.02 -8.85 -15.87
N LEU A 92 -2.27 -7.96 -14.90
CA LEU A 92 -2.20 -6.51 -15.08
C LEU A 92 -1.82 -5.81 -13.77
N LEU A 93 -0.96 -4.80 -13.85
CA LEU A 93 -0.53 -4.00 -12.70
C LEU A 93 -0.63 -2.50 -13.01
N PHE A 94 -1.20 -1.77 -12.05
CA PHE A 94 -1.23 -0.31 -12.06
C PHE A 94 -0.43 0.23 -10.86
N ARG A 95 0.57 1.10 -11.12
CA ARG A 95 1.38 1.74 -10.07
C ARG A 95 0.83 3.12 -9.69
N SER A 96 -0.13 3.16 -8.78
CA SER A 96 -0.73 4.40 -8.27
C SER A 96 0.02 4.98 -7.05
N ILE A 97 1.34 5.18 -7.17
CA ILE A 97 2.25 5.60 -6.09
C ILE A 97 2.69 7.07 -6.16
N GLY A 98 1.95 7.88 -6.91
CA GLY A 98 2.26 9.29 -7.14
C GLY A 98 2.88 9.58 -8.51
N TYR A 99 2.91 10.86 -8.85
CA TYR A 99 3.47 11.39 -10.09
C TYR A 99 4.82 12.05 -9.82
N ARG A 100 5.66 12.10 -10.84
CA ARG A 100 6.94 12.79 -10.82
C ARG A 100 6.98 13.77 -11.99
N GLY A 101 7.23 15.04 -11.71
CA GLY A 101 7.36 16.07 -12.75
C GLY A 101 8.58 15.83 -13.64
N VAL A 102 8.55 16.46 -14.81
CA VAL A 102 9.64 16.45 -15.80
C VAL A 102 10.16 17.88 -15.92
N PRO A 103 11.48 18.11 -15.91
CA PRO A 103 12.04 19.46 -15.99
C PRO A 103 11.63 20.15 -17.29
N VAL A 104 11.33 21.45 -17.18
CA VAL A 104 11.07 22.33 -18.33
C VAL A 104 12.31 23.18 -18.58
N PRO A 105 12.84 23.25 -19.83
CA PRO A 105 14.03 24.04 -20.12
C PRO A 105 13.89 25.51 -19.67
N GLY A 106 14.90 26.01 -18.95
CA GLY A 106 14.92 27.39 -18.43
C GLY A 106 14.14 27.61 -17.13
N VAL A 107 13.49 26.59 -16.58
CA VAL A 107 12.77 26.66 -15.30
C VAL A 107 13.57 25.92 -14.22
N PRO A 108 13.77 26.51 -13.03
CA PRO A 108 14.37 25.79 -11.91
C PRO A 108 13.61 24.50 -11.61
N PHE A 109 14.34 23.41 -11.36
CA PHE A 109 13.76 22.11 -11.08
C PHE A 109 14.57 21.39 -10.01
N HIS A 110 13.89 20.89 -8.98
CA HIS A 110 14.49 20.12 -7.90
C HIS A 110 14.36 18.62 -8.19
N GLU A 111 15.39 18.07 -8.84
CA GLU A 111 15.36 16.70 -9.37
C GLU A 111 14.93 15.66 -8.35
N ARG A 112 15.44 15.70 -7.13
CA ARG A 112 15.13 14.67 -6.12
C ARG A 112 13.62 14.58 -5.86
N TRP A 113 12.92 15.72 -5.87
CA TRP A 113 11.49 15.80 -5.56
C TRP A 113 10.60 15.74 -6.80
N GLY A 114 11.17 16.04 -7.98
CA GLY A 114 10.44 16.03 -9.24
C GLY A 114 9.51 17.23 -9.40
N VAL A 115 9.88 18.39 -8.85
CA VAL A 115 9.16 19.66 -8.91
C VAL A 115 10.13 20.82 -9.04
#